data_AF-A0A067ME16-F1
#
_entry.id   AF-A0A067ME16-F1
#
_cell.length_a   1.000
_cell.length_b   1.000
_cell.length_c   1.000
_cell.angle_alpha   90.00
_cell.angle_beta   90.00
_cell.angle_gamma   90.00
#
_symmetry.space_group_name_H-M   'P 1'
#
loop_
_entity.id
_entity.type
_entity.pdbx_description
1 polymer ?
#
loop_
_entity_poly.entity_id
_entity_poly.type
_entity_poly.pdbx_seq_one_letter_code
_entity_poly.pdbx_strand_id
1 'polypeptide(L)'
;MAGVYKRRLTPESLPPAKRTYANYRSTLSLSFDQNLSDELVLHIFSYLPFVDLCVSQSVNHHWARLATDNQLWKALFLSDSPLPRLRGSKGYPFSPSRYAESRNIKPLPSRSIASLQEKGLNHSRDWKWMYRIRSNWEKGRCRVEAVDSGNVEVEAGAGASAHRIPLPHPTVTEVPTVYLAGDLVIASSLHEIRVYSSLRPTAPRVIQPALLANESISTLSIDQSSHSTSTHPIPVRFASFSSSGSFHVFSITRDHTNISDSHQLTHSRTPNRRTPIMHAAYHHPLLVTLSATFQLSIYTLPPSSLSGTPQSPTLKHTVTSFTSFPPASLTLTRTLSAASPYKLTIAYTAPVYPAHWSAAVAEISMGPDGGILSSRNISAVTMGWGMGAPMDEDDVEAVEEMERAKEQWGRKLRDVVCTESDGKWVVLAGGDNTLQVYRLQRRGSNADPRLMYQRVMLGHTASIAALKVADGRCVSAGRDGCVWVWDLEEGWGVEVPRTPRAPPIPAPASPLSTLSISAESSLRSDVLIPQKITFDERKIVCAFEGGRVESWRFDI
;
A
#
# COMPACT_ATOMS: atom_id res chain seq x y z
N MET A 1 58.61 -85.75 -14.15
CA MET A 1 60.05 -85.86 -13.86
C MET A 1 60.77 -84.74 -14.59
N ALA A 2 61.47 -83.89 -13.83
CA ALA A 2 62.51 -82.90 -14.21
C ALA A 2 62.30 -81.61 -13.42
N GLY A 3 62.91 -81.55 -12.23
CA GLY A 3 63.07 -80.31 -11.48
C GLY A 3 64.16 -79.46 -12.13
N VAL A 4 63.87 -78.17 -12.31
CA VAL A 4 64.86 -77.17 -12.73
C VAL A 4 64.92 -76.10 -11.64
N TYR A 5 66.05 -76.08 -10.94
CA TYR A 5 66.42 -75.04 -9.98
C TYR A 5 66.49 -73.67 -10.66
N LYS A 6 65.75 -72.68 -10.15
CA LYS A 6 65.97 -71.26 -10.45
C LYS A 6 66.45 -70.51 -9.20
N ARG A 7 67.44 -69.66 -9.43
CA ARG A 7 68.36 -68.98 -8.50
C ARG A 7 67.67 -68.22 -7.36
N ARG A 8 68.28 -68.22 -6.16
CA ARG A 8 68.04 -67.23 -5.10
C ARG A 8 68.48 -65.85 -5.59
N LEU A 9 67.54 -64.91 -5.64
CA LEU A 9 67.83 -63.48 -5.83
C LEU A 9 68.20 -62.86 -4.49
N THR A 10 69.25 -62.04 -4.51
CA THR A 10 69.75 -61.19 -3.42
C THR A 10 68.70 -60.17 -2.96
N PRO A 11 68.71 -59.72 -1.70
CA PRO A 11 67.76 -58.73 -1.22
C PRO A 11 68.17 -57.35 -1.74
N GLU A 12 67.66 -56.94 -2.90
CA GLU A 12 67.69 -55.55 -3.31
C GLU A 12 66.75 -54.72 -2.41
N SER A 13 67.26 -53.61 -1.91
CA SER A 13 66.57 -52.68 -1.01
C SER A 13 65.28 -52.16 -1.63
N LEU A 14 64.15 -52.41 -0.97
CA LEU A 14 62.87 -51.75 -1.28
C LEU A 14 63.04 -50.22 -1.19
N PRO A 15 62.42 -49.43 -2.09
CA PRO A 15 62.43 -47.98 -1.98
C PRO A 15 61.76 -47.54 -0.67
N PRO A 16 62.23 -46.46 -0.03
CA PRO A 16 61.70 -46.02 1.25
C PRO A 16 60.19 -45.72 1.15
N ALA A 17 59.44 -46.21 2.14
CA ALA A 17 57.99 -46.06 2.20
C ALA A 17 57.59 -44.59 2.08
N LYS A 18 56.83 -44.28 1.02
CA LYS A 18 56.30 -42.93 0.74
C LYS A 18 55.08 -42.67 1.63
N ARG A 19 55.33 -42.50 2.94
CA ARG A 19 54.50 -41.83 3.97
C ARG A 19 54.80 -42.45 5.34
N THR A 20 55.69 -41.80 6.08
CA THR A 20 55.70 -41.87 7.53
C THR A 20 54.38 -41.32 8.06
N TYR A 21 53.57 -42.14 8.72
CA TYR A 21 52.48 -41.65 9.55
C TYR A 21 53.10 -40.87 10.72
N ALA A 22 53.25 -39.57 10.54
CA ALA A 22 53.43 -38.68 11.67
C ALA A 22 52.17 -38.80 12.52
N ASN A 23 52.31 -39.28 13.75
CA ASN A 23 51.30 -39.14 14.80
C ASN A 23 51.12 -37.65 15.10
N TYR A 24 50.43 -36.94 14.20
CA TYR A 24 49.70 -35.77 14.59
C TYR A 24 48.64 -36.27 15.55
N ARG A 25 48.86 -36.07 16.86
CA ARG A 25 47.74 -35.73 17.74
C ARG A 25 47.17 -34.43 17.18
N SER A 26 46.40 -34.53 16.11
CA SER A 26 45.40 -33.54 15.78
C SER A 26 44.51 -33.52 17.02
N THR A 27 44.65 -32.48 17.83
CA THR A 27 43.50 -31.93 18.52
C THR A 27 42.47 -31.70 17.42
N LEU A 28 41.65 -32.72 17.15
CA LEU A 28 40.47 -32.57 16.33
C LEU A 28 39.67 -31.54 17.10
N SER A 29 39.80 -30.27 16.69
CA SER A 29 38.82 -29.26 17.04
C SER A 29 37.54 -29.81 16.44
N LEU A 30 36.78 -30.54 17.26
CA LEU A 30 35.51 -31.15 16.91
C LEU A 30 34.59 -29.98 16.59
N SER A 31 34.65 -29.53 15.33
CA SER A 31 33.79 -28.47 14.84
C SER A 31 32.38 -29.04 14.81
N PHE A 32 31.44 -28.25 15.33
CA PHE A 32 30.00 -28.51 15.34
C PHE A 32 29.49 -29.13 14.02
N ASP A 33 30.05 -28.69 12.89
CA ASP A 33 29.78 -29.10 11.50
C ASP A 33 30.08 -30.57 11.18
N GLN A 34 30.97 -31.23 11.93
CA GLN A 34 31.39 -32.60 11.66
C GLN A 34 30.61 -33.65 12.47
N ASN A 35 29.92 -33.23 13.54
CA ASN A 35 29.25 -34.15 14.47
C ASN A 35 27.73 -34.05 14.47
N LEU A 36 27.13 -32.93 14.03
CA LEU A 36 25.69 -32.72 14.03
C LEU A 36 25.13 -32.88 12.61
N SER A 37 23.95 -33.49 12.51
CA SER A 37 23.20 -33.51 11.25
C SER A 37 22.62 -32.13 10.94
N ASP A 38 22.45 -31.82 9.65
CA ASP A 38 21.86 -30.58 9.17
C ASP A 38 20.53 -30.25 9.88
N GLU A 39 19.69 -31.25 10.18
CA GLU A 39 18.42 -31.08 10.89
C GLU A 39 18.60 -30.57 12.33
N LEU A 40 19.61 -31.06 13.05
CA LEU A 40 19.91 -30.61 14.41
C LEU A 40 20.47 -29.19 14.40
N VAL A 41 21.31 -28.87 13.41
CA VAL A 41 21.82 -27.51 13.22
C VAL A 41 20.68 -26.55 12.89
N LEU A 42 19.75 -26.93 12.01
CA LEU A 42 18.55 -26.14 11.72
C LEU A 42 17.65 -25.99 12.95
N HIS A 43 17.49 -27.04 13.76
CA HIS A 43 16.74 -26.94 15.00
C HIS A 43 17.39 -25.96 15.98
N ILE A 44 18.72 -25.97 16.11
CA ILE A 44 19.45 -25.00 16.92
C ILE A 44 19.26 -23.59 16.35
N PHE A 45 19.40 -23.42 15.03
CA PHE A 45 19.17 -22.15 14.33
C PHE A 45 17.75 -21.61 14.48
N SER A 46 16.75 -22.46 14.70
CA SER A 46 15.37 -22.01 14.94
C SER A 46 15.17 -21.20 16.22
N TYR A 47 16.10 -21.30 17.19
CA TYR A 47 16.07 -20.52 18.42
C TYR A 47 16.86 -19.20 18.33
N LEU A 48 17.60 -18.95 17.25
CA LEU A 48 18.39 -17.73 17.11
C LEU A 48 17.58 -16.59 16.49
N PRO A 49 17.77 -15.33 16.94
CA PRO A 49 17.20 -14.16 16.29
C PRO A 49 17.85 -13.90 14.93
N PHE A 50 17.17 -13.11 14.08
CA PHE A 50 17.63 -12.82 12.72
C PHE A 50 19.03 -12.18 12.66
N VAL A 51 19.43 -11.44 13.70
CA VAL A 51 20.76 -10.80 13.78
C VAL A 51 21.84 -11.86 13.85
N ASP A 52 21.68 -12.83 14.74
CA ASP A 52 22.65 -13.89 14.94
C ASP A 52 22.66 -14.87 13.76
N LEU A 53 21.51 -15.10 13.10
CA LEU A 53 21.45 -15.83 11.83
C LEU A 53 22.18 -15.11 10.68
N CYS A 54 22.26 -13.78 10.71
CA CYS A 54 23.07 -13.04 9.74
C CYS A 54 24.56 -13.15 10.07
N VAL A 55 24.93 -13.14 11.35
CA VAL A 55 26.33 -13.35 11.78
C VAL A 55 26.78 -14.77 11.47
N SER A 56 25.94 -15.77 11.69
CA SER A 56 26.23 -17.18 11.44
C SER A 56 26.52 -17.47 9.96
N GLN A 57 25.98 -16.67 9.03
CA GLN A 57 26.29 -16.75 7.60
C GLN A 57 27.75 -16.39 7.28
N SER A 58 28.41 -15.60 8.14
CA SER A 58 29.80 -15.20 7.93
C SER A 58 30.84 -16.24 8.37
N VAL A 59 30.41 -17.30 9.06
CA VAL A 59 31.30 -18.28 9.70
C VAL A 59 31.88 -19.28 8.68
N ASN A 60 31.03 -19.90 7.85
CA ASN A 60 31.42 -20.90 6.85
C ASN A 60 30.35 -20.98 5.74
N HIS A 61 30.70 -21.46 4.54
CA HIS A 61 29.76 -21.72 3.44
C HIS A 61 28.64 -22.69 3.81
N HIS A 62 28.93 -23.71 4.63
CA HIS A 62 27.91 -24.66 5.09
C HIS A 62 26.90 -23.99 6.03
N TRP A 63 27.38 -23.20 7.01
CA TRP A 63 26.55 -22.39 7.89
C TRP A 63 25.76 -21.33 7.12
N ALA A 64 26.38 -20.67 6.15
CA ALA A 64 25.70 -19.72 5.27
C ALA A 64 24.51 -20.36 4.56
N ARG A 65 24.69 -21.57 4.01
CA ARG A 65 23.61 -22.33 3.37
C ARG A 65 22.48 -22.66 4.35
N LEU A 66 22.80 -23.21 5.52
CA LEU A 66 21.79 -23.60 6.51
C LEU A 66 21.07 -22.37 7.12
N ALA A 67 21.79 -21.30 7.40
CA ALA A 67 21.23 -20.04 7.91
C ALA A 67 20.38 -19.29 6.87
N THR A 68 20.53 -19.60 5.57
CA THR A 68 19.64 -19.12 4.50
C THR A 68 18.43 -20.03 4.26
N ASP A 69 18.22 -21.06 5.08
CA ASP A 69 17.10 -21.98 4.88
C ASP A 69 15.74 -21.26 4.95
N ASN A 70 14.88 -21.58 3.98
CA ASN A 70 13.64 -20.86 3.77
C ASN A 70 12.59 -21.12 4.87
N GLN A 71 12.64 -22.27 5.55
CA GLN A 71 11.71 -22.57 6.65
C GLN A 71 12.10 -21.83 7.94
N LEU A 72 13.39 -21.63 8.21
CA LEU A 72 13.84 -20.80 9.32
C LEU A 72 13.31 -19.37 9.20
N TRP A 73 13.52 -18.75 8.04
CA TRP A 73 13.03 -17.40 7.78
C TRP A 73 11.50 -17.31 7.75
N LYS A 74 10.81 -18.38 7.34
CA LYS A 74 9.35 -18.47 7.47
C LYS A 74 8.90 -18.49 8.91
N ALA A 75 9.52 -19.31 9.76
CA ALA A 75 9.18 -19.41 11.17
C ALA A 75 9.40 -18.07 11.88
N LEU A 76 10.54 -17.41 11.64
CA LEU A 76 10.83 -16.08 12.16
C LEU A 76 9.87 -14.99 11.65
N PHE A 77 9.52 -15.05 10.37
CA PHE A 77 8.55 -14.10 9.83
C PHE A 77 7.16 -14.26 10.46
N LEU A 78 6.73 -15.51 10.70
CA LEU A 78 5.42 -15.81 11.28
C LEU A 78 5.38 -15.64 12.81
N SER A 79 6.52 -15.77 13.51
CA SER A 79 6.60 -15.44 14.93
C SER A 79 6.39 -13.95 15.16
N ASP A 80 7.00 -13.13 14.30
CA ASP A 80 6.97 -11.69 14.47
C ASP A 80 5.74 -11.05 13.82
N SER A 81 5.14 -11.68 12.79
CA SER A 81 3.97 -11.16 12.09
C SER A 81 2.88 -12.22 11.96
N PRO A 82 1.64 -11.95 12.43
CA PRO A 82 0.54 -12.91 12.35
C PRO A 82 0.03 -13.14 10.92
N LEU A 83 0.43 -12.31 9.94
CA LEU A 83 0.01 -12.38 8.54
C LEU A 83 1.11 -13.03 7.69
N PRO A 84 0.82 -14.07 6.87
CA PRO A 84 1.78 -14.73 5.99
C PRO A 84 2.08 -13.95 4.69
N ARG A 85 1.91 -12.63 4.72
CA ARG A 85 2.11 -11.71 3.59
C ARG A 85 2.59 -10.35 4.09
N LEU A 86 3.20 -9.58 3.19
CA LEU A 86 3.53 -8.18 3.46
C LEU A 86 2.25 -7.33 3.48
N ARG A 87 2.23 -6.33 4.35
CA ARG A 87 1.11 -5.38 4.49
C ARG A 87 1.17 -4.33 3.39
N GLY A 88 0.03 -4.00 2.78
CA GLY A 88 -0.10 -3.03 1.70
C GLY A 88 -1.54 -2.90 1.20
N SER A 89 -1.86 -1.86 0.43
CA SER A 89 -3.12 -1.83 -0.30
C SER A 89 -3.19 -3.05 -1.19
N LYS A 90 -4.34 -3.74 -1.24
CA LYS A 90 -4.51 -4.91 -2.12
C LYS A 90 -4.23 -4.47 -3.55
N GLY A 91 -3.00 -4.65 -4.00
CA GLY A 91 -2.62 -4.44 -5.38
C GLY A 91 -3.52 -5.30 -6.26
N TYR A 92 -3.87 -4.76 -7.42
CA TYR A 92 -4.45 -5.52 -8.50
C TYR A 92 -3.74 -6.87 -8.63
N PRO A 93 -4.44 -8.00 -8.79
CA PRO A 93 -3.82 -9.29 -9.02
C PRO A 93 -3.34 -9.36 -10.47
N PHE A 94 -2.33 -8.55 -10.80
CA PHE A 94 -1.52 -8.77 -11.99
C PHE A 94 -0.58 -9.94 -11.68
N SER A 95 -1.21 -11.11 -11.65
CA SER A 95 -0.68 -12.42 -11.30
C SER A 95 0.11 -12.50 -9.98
N PRO A 96 -0.35 -13.34 -9.03
CA PRO A 96 0.59 -13.99 -8.14
C PRO A 96 1.52 -14.82 -9.02
N SER A 97 2.70 -14.30 -9.34
CA SER A 97 3.74 -15.12 -9.95
C SER A 97 4.12 -16.21 -8.94
N ARG A 98 3.41 -17.33 -9.01
CA ARG A 98 3.81 -18.69 -8.63
C ARG A 98 4.30 -18.91 -7.20
N TYR A 99 3.61 -18.36 -6.18
CA TYR A 99 4.07 -18.51 -4.80
C TYR A 99 3.06 -18.67 -3.67
N ALA A 100 1.83 -19.02 -4.01
CA ALA A 100 0.81 -19.21 -2.98
C ALA A 100 -0.14 -20.33 -3.38
N GLU A 101 0.36 -21.55 -3.53
CA GLU A 101 -0.45 -22.74 -3.20
C GLU A 101 0.39 -24.03 -3.12
N SER A 102 0.26 -24.70 -1.97
CA SER A 102 0.48 -26.11 -1.69
C SER A 102 1.85 -26.78 -1.93
N ARG A 103 2.51 -27.06 -0.78
CA ARG A 103 3.44 -28.16 -0.41
C ARG A 103 4.28 -28.85 -1.52
N ASN A 104 5.60 -28.82 -1.33
CA ASN A 104 6.43 -30.03 -1.17
C ASN A 104 7.80 -29.69 -0.59
N ILE A 105 8.16 -30.41 0.48
CA ILE A 105 9.51 -30.50 1.05
C ILE A 105 10.37 -31.22 0.01
N LYS A 106 11.58 -30.72 -0.27
CA LYS A 106 12.60 -31.56 -0.91
C LYS A 106 13.72 -31.84 0.10
N PRO A 107 14.02 -33.12 0.40
CA PRO A 107 15.14 -33.53 1.23
C PRO A 107 16.48 -33.32 0.50
N LEU A 108 17.56 -33.58 1.24
CA LEU A 108 19.00 -33.44 0.95
C LEU A 108 19.47 -33.75 -0.50
N PRO A 109 20.62 -33.17 -0.92
CA PRO A 109 21.00 -33.03 -2.34
C PRO A 109 21.63 -34.31 -2.93
N SER A 110 21.05 -34.83 -4.01
CA SER A 110 21.71 -35.82 -4.89
C SER A 110 22.12 -35.19 -6.23
N ARG A 111 23.31 -35.56 -6.71
CA ARG A 111 24.11 -34.96 -7.79
C ARG A 111 23.54 -35.07 -9.23
N SER A 112 22.23 -35.21 -9.44
CA SER A 112 21.68 -35.54 -10.76
C SER A 112 20.64 -34.57 -11.32
N ILE A 113 20.83 -33.26 -11.16
CA ILE A 113 19.98 -32.24 -11.81
C ILE A 113 20.83 -31.22 -12.60
N ALA A 114 21.66 -31.73 -13.51
CA ALA A 114 22.20 -30.92 -14.61
C ALA A 114 21.39 -31.10 -15.91
N SER A 115 20.40 -32.01 -15.93
CA SER A 115 19.66 -32.40 -17.15
C SER A 115 18.16 -32.05 -17.15
N LEU A 116 17.68 -31.22 -16.22
CA LEU A 116 16.30 -30.72 -16.21
C LEU A 116 16.23 -29.18 -16.22
N GLN A 117 17.14 -28.55 -16.96
CA GLN A 117 17.20 -27.09 -17.14
C GLN A 117 16.28 -26.59 -18.27
N GLU A 118 15.30 -27.39 -18.72
CA GLU A 118 14.51 -27.07 -19.93
C GLU A 118 13.01 -26.85 -19.75
N LYS A 119 12.44 -26.92 -18.53
CA LYS A 119 11.01 -26.62 -18.34
C LYS A 119 10.73 -25.82 -17.06
N GLY A 120 10.85 -24.49 -17.18
CA GLY A 120 9.94 -23.45 -16.68
C GLY A 120 9.17 -23.56 -15.34
N LEU A 121 9.61 -24.37 -14.37
CA LEU A 121 8.84 -24.63 -13.15
C LEU A 121 9.79 -24.95 -11.99
N ASN A 122 10.26 -23.94 -11.24
CA ASN A 122 10.81 -24.09 -9.88
C ASN A 122 11.27 -22.73 -9.37
N HIS A 123 10.44 -22.09 -8.56
CA HIS A 123 10.79 -20.92 -7.78
C HIS A 123 10.02 -21.21 -6.46
N SER A 124 10.65 -21.10 -5.25
CA SER A 124 10.10 -21.18 -3.84
C SER A 124 10.04 -19.78 -3.14
N ARG A 125 8.96 -19.41 -2.41
CA ARG A 125 8.71 -18.03 -1.89
C ARG A 125 9.83 -17.64 -0.93
N ASP A 126 10.58 -16.57 -1.22
CA ASP A 126 11.75 -16.18 -0.43
C ASP A 126 11.35 -15.45 0.86
N TRP A 127 11.32 -16.18 1.98
CA TRP A 127 10.95 -15.63 3.29
C TRP A 127 12.02 -14.70 3.86
N LYS A 128 13.30 -14.89 3.50
CA LYS A 128 14.38 -13.98 3.90
C LYS A 128 14.19 -12.63 3.24
N TRP A 129 13.85 -12.61 1.95
CA TRP A 129 13.51 -11.38 1.23
C TRP A 129 12.26 -10.68 1.80
N MET A 130 11.20 -11.43 2.12
CA MET A 130 10.02 -10.84 2.77
C MET A 130 10.33 -10.25 4.15
N TYR A 131 11.13 -10.96 4.97
CA TYR A 131 11.58 -10.45 6.27
C TYR A 131 12.40 -9.16 6.12
N ARG A 132 13.31 -9.13 5.13
CA ARG A 132 14.11 -7.94 4.82
C ARG A 132 13.23 -6.73 4.48
N ILE A 133 12.23 -6.90 3.62
CA ILE A 133 11.29 -5.82 3.28
C ILE A 133 10.56 -5.35 4.52
N ARG A 134 10.02 -6.26 5.33
CA ARG A 134 9.36 -5.89 6.60
C ARG A 134 10.29 -5.07 7.50
N SER A 135 11.54 -5.50 7.70
CA SER A 135 12.50 -4.77 8.52
C SER A 135 12.87 -3.42 7.90
N ASN A 136 12.90 -3.32 6.57
CA ASN A 136 13.10 -2.04 5.88
C ASN A 136 11.95 -1.07 6.15
N TRP A 137 10.70 -1.54 6.13
CA TRP A 137 9.54 -0.72 6.53
C TRP A 137 9.62 -0.28 7.99
N GLU A 138 9.97 -1.18 8.90
CA GLU A 138 10.09 -0.90 10.33
C GLU A 138 11.21 0.10 10.65
N LYS A 139 12.30 0.09 9.88
CA LYS A 139 13.43 1.00 10.06
C LYS A 139 13.38 2.25 9.17
N GLY A 140 12.35 2.38 8.32
CA GLY A 140 12.28 3.45 7.33
C GLY A 140 13.38 3.41 6.26
N ARG A 141 14.00 2.25 6.02
CA ARG A 141 15.05 2.10 4.99
C ARG A 141 14.42 1.98 3.61
N CYS A 142 14.57 3.01 2.80
CA CYS A 142 14.06 3.03 1.44
C CYS A 142 15.00 3.72 0.46
N ARG A 143 14.83 3.42 -0.82
CA ARG A 143 15.44 4.12 -1.94
C ARG A 143 14.39 5.05 -2.52
N VAL A 144 14.73 6.32 -2.68
CA VAL A 144 13.81 7.30 -3.24
C VAL A 144 14.11 7.48 -4.73
N GLU A 145 13.08 7.40 -5.55
CA GLU A 145 13.13 7.53 -7.00
C GLU A 145 12.09 8.59 -7.42
N ALA A 146 12.54 9.65 -8.09
CA ALA A 146 11.62 10.57 -8.74
C ALA A 146 11.11 9.91 -10.03
N VAL A 147 9.78 9.78 -10.16
CA VAL A 147 9.16 9.37 -11.41
C VAL A 147 8.96 10.66 -12.19
N ASP A 148 9.83 10.88 -13.18
CA ASP A 148 9.79 12.10 -13.99
C ASP A 148 8.46 12.16 -14.76
N SER A 149 7.55 12.97 -14.24
CA SER A 149 6.32 13.35 -14.90
C SER A 149 6.71 14.37 -15.95
N GLY A 150 7.18 13.91 -17.11
CA GLY A 150 7.71 14.75 -18.19
C GLY A 150 7.06 16.13 -18.18
N ASN A 151 7.85 17.12 -17.77
CA ASN A 151 7.44 18.51 -17.72
C ASN A 151 6.87 18.83 -19.11
N VAL A 152 5.58 19.13 -19.18
CA VAL A 152 5.15 20.03 -20.24
C VAL A 152 5.74 21.36 -19.80
N GLU A 153 6.94 21.66 -20.30
CA GLU A 153 7.35 23.03 -20.43
C GLU A 153 6.20 23.70 -21.18
N VAL A 154 5.36 24.44 -20.46
CA VAL A 154 4.56 25.48 -21.08
C VAL A 154 5.62 26.40 -21.64
N GLU A 155 5.97 26.20 -22.92
CA GLU A 155 6.76 27.16 -23.67
C GLU A 155 6.08 28.50 -23.44
N ALA A 156 6.71 29.32 -22.62
CA ALA A 156 6.39 30.73 -22.52
C ALA A 156 6.72 31.31 -23.91
N GLY A 157 5.74 31.22 -24.81
CA GLY A 157 5.79 31.84 -26.11
C GLY A 157 6.09 33.32 -25.91
N ALA A 158 7.33 33.70 -26.22
CA ALA A 158 7.73 35.07 -26.37
C ALA A 158 6.86 35.69 -27.47
N GLY A 159 5.86 36.49 -27.09
CA GLY A 159 5.02 37.18 -28.05
C GLY A 159 3.79 37.84 -27.44
N ALA A 160 3.89 39.16 -27.24
CA ALA A 160 2.81 40.12 -27.00
C ALA A 160 2.20 40.16 -25.59
N SER A 161 2.74 41.10 -24.80
CA SER A 161 2.09 41.77 -23.68
C SER A 161 0.67 42.24 -24.02
N ALA A 162 -0.31 41.73 -23.28
CA ALA A 162 -1.57 42.42 -23.05
C ALA A 162 -2.05 42.09 -21.63
N HIS A 163 -2.02 43.09 -20.76
CA HIS A 163 -2.56 43.07 -19.41
C HIS A 163 -3.95 42.40 -19.36
N ARG A 164 -4.02 41.19 -18.78
CA ARG A 164 -5.26 40.66 -18.21
C ARG A 164 -5.20 40.80 -16.69
N ILE A 165 -6.08 41.67 -16.20
CA ILE A 165 -6.42 41.87 -14.78
C ILE A 165 -6.85 40.50 -14.19
N PRO A 166 -6.34 40.07 -13.03
CA PRO A 166 -6.79 38.82 -12.42
C PRO A 166 -8.18 39.03 -11.83
N LEU A 167 -9.19 38.41 -12.44
CA LEU A 167 -10.49 38.20 -11.81
C LEU A 167 -10.38 37.03 -10.82
N PRO A 168 -11.05 37.07 -9.66
CA PRO A 168 -11.01 36.00 -8.67
C PRO A 168 -11.95 34.87 -9.12
N HIS A 169 -11.45 33.95 -9.93
CA HIS A 169 -12.07 32.64 -10.12
C HIS A 169 -11.19 31.61 -9.43
N PRO A 170 -11.75 30.68 -8.63
CA PRO A 170 -10.96 29.65 -7.97
C PRO A 170 -10.31 28.78 -9.05
N THR A 171 -9.00 28.94 -9.21
CA THR A 171 -8.15 28.06 -10.00
C THR A 171 -8.34 26.65 -9.46
N VAL A 172 -8.93 25.75 -10.27
CA VAL A 172 -9.05 24.33 -9.94
C VAL A 172 -7.64 23.80 -9.72
N THR A 173 -7.24 23.67 -8.46
CA THR A 173 -5.94 23.14 -8.07
C THR A 173 -5.83 21.72 -8.60
N GLU A 174 -4.80 21.44 -9.38
CA GLU A 174 -4.50 20.10 -9.88
C GLU A 174 -4.31 19.16 -8.70
N VAL A 175 -5.26 18.26 -8.45
CA VAL A 175 -5.06 17.16 -7.50
C VAL A 175 -4.71 15.92 -8.31
N PRO A 176 -3.42 15.68 -8.60
CA PRO A 176 -3.02 14.48 -9.30
C PRO A 176 -3.39 13.26 -8.45
N THR A 177 -4.21 12.36 -9.00
CA THR A 177 -4.54 11.10 -8.34
C THR A 177 -3.58 10.02 -8.79
N VAL A 178 -3.00 9.30 -7.84
CA VAL A 178 -2.04 8.23 -8.13
C VAL A 178 -2.50 6.92 -7.50
N TYR A 179 -2.40 5.84 -8.27
CA TYR A 179 -2.75 4.50 -7.87
C TYR A 179 -1.69 3.48 -8.29
N LEU A 180 -1.64 2.36 -7.56
CA LEU A 180 -0.74 1.25 -7.80
C LEU A 180 -1.52 0.03 -8.28
N ALA A 181 -1.12 -0.53 -9.41
CA ALA A 181 -1.55 -1.84 -9.89
C ALA A 181 -0.32 -2.73 -10.04
N GLY A 182 0.18 -3.23 -8.90
CA GLY A 182 1.43 -3.98 -8.83
C GLY A 182 2.61 -3.17 -9.37
N ASP A 183 3.19 -3.60 -10.49
CA ASP A 183 4.31 -2.93 -11.14
C ASP A 183 3.93 -1.64 -11.89
N LEU A 184 2.64 -1.39 -12.12
CA LEU A 184 2.16 -0.21 -12.82
C LEU A 184 1.82 0.91 -11.82
N VAL A 185 2.24 2.13 -12.15
CA VAL A 185 1.85 3.35 -11.45
C VAL A 185 0.95 4.13 -12.40
N ILE A 186 -0.31 4.34 -12.01
CA ILE A 186 -1.29 5.10 -12.79
C ILE A 186 -1.42 6.46 -12.12
N ALA A 187 -1.04 7.52 -12.83
CA ALA A 187 -1.15 8.90 -12.37
C ALA A 187 -2.11 9.66 -13.27
N SER A 188 -3.01 10.45 -12.68
CA SER A 188 -3.87 11.37 -13.41
C SER A 188 -3.30 12.78 -13.36
N SER A 189 -3.33 13.46 -14.49
CA SER A 189 -3.38 14.92 -14.59
C SER A 189 -4.84 15.37 -14.80
N LEU A 190 -5.07 16.67 -15.05
CA LEU A 190 -6.40 17.23 -15.28
C LEU A 190 -7.12 16.60 -16.48
N HIS A 191 -6.40 16.32 -17.57
CA HIS A 191 -6.99 15.87 -18.83
C HIS A 191 -6.38 14.56 -19.36
N GLU A 192 -5.36 14.05 -18.70
CA GLU A 192 -4.61 12.88 -19.17
C GLU A 192 -4.34 11.90 -18.04
N ILE A 193 -4.27 10.62 -18.39
CA ILE A 193 -3.89 9.55 -17.49
C ILE A 193 -2.56 8.97 -17.98
N ARG A 194 -1.52 9.04 -17.14
CA ARG A 194 -0.18 8.53 -17.42
C ARG A 194 0.03 7.21 -16.69
N VAL A 195 0.41 6.18 -17.42
CA VAL A 195 0.70 4.85 -16.88
C VAL A 195 2.20 4.60 -16.99
N TYR A 196 2.87 4.53 -15.85
CA TYR A 196 4.28 4.18 -15.76
C TYR A 196 4.45 2.70 -15.45
N SER A 197 5.47 2.09 -16.03
CA SER A 197 5.90 0.74 -15.65
C SER A 197 7.14 0.82 -14.77
N SER A 198 7.22 -0.03 -13.75
CA SER A 198 8.44 -0.23 -12.95
C SER A 198 9.70 -0.49 -13.80
N LEU A 199 9.56 -1.08 -15.01
CA LEU A 199 10.68 -1.32 -15.92
C LEU A 199 11.08 -0.10 -16.76
N ARG A 200 10.16 0.85 -16.97
CA ARG A 200 10.37 2.06 -17.78
C ARG A 200 9.70 3.25 -17.07
N PRO A 201 10.33 3.80 -16.02
CA PRO A 201 9.78 4.94 -15.29
C PRO A 201 9.79 6.24 -16.10
N THR A 202 10.61 6.34 -17.16
CA THR A 202 10.82 7.56 -17.94
C THR A 202 9.95 7.68 -19.19
N ALA A 203 9.24 6.63 -19.59
CA ALA A 203 8.41 6.61 -20.79
C ALA A 203 6.98 6.17 -20.44
N PRO A 204 6.11 7.09 -19.98
CA PRO A 204 4.73 6.77 -19.65
C PRO A 204 3.91 6.51 -20.90
N ARG A 205 2.90 5.64 -20.75
CA ARG A 205 1.81 5.56 -21.71
C ARG A 205 0.72 6.55 -21.34
N VAL A 206 0.38 7.43 -22.26
CA VAL A 206 -0.66 8.47 -22.07
C VAL A 206 -1.98 7.95 -22.61
N ILE A 207 -3.03 7.99 -21.79
CA ILE A 207 -4.41 7.66 -22.12
C ILE A 207 -5.23 8.94 -21.96
N GLN A 208 -5.91 9.35 -23.02
CA GLN A 208 -6.79 10.51 -23.02
C GLN A 208 -8.26 10.04 -22.97
N PRO A 209 -8.98 10.25 -21.85
CA PRO A 209 -10.41 9.99 -21.80
C PRO A 209 -11.18 10.95 -22.72
N ALA A 210 -12.30 10.47 -23.26
CA ALA A 210 -13.21 11.28 -24.07
C ALA A 210 -14.01 12.25 -23.16
N LEU A 211 -13.35 13.31 -22.71
CA LEU A 211 -13.92 14.37 -21.86
C LEU A 211 -14.62 15.43 -22.70
N LEU A 212 -15.68 16.04 -22.18
CA LEU A 212 -16.28 17.22 -22.79
C LEU A 212 -15.38 18.46 -22.59
N ALA A 213 -15.56 19.49 -23.44
CA ALA A 213 -14.85 20.76 -23.28
C ALA A 213 -15.10 21.33 -21.86
N ASN A 214 -14.00 21.64 -21.14
CA ASN A 214 -13.95 22.12 -19.75
C ASN A 214 -14.16 21.06 -18.64
N GLU A 215 -14.13 19.76 -18.96
CA GLU A 215 -14.13 18.70 -17.95
C GLU A 215 -12.70 18.30 -17.54
N SER A 216 -12.52 18.00 -16.26
CA SER A 216 -11.26 17.50 -15.70
C SER A 216 -11.49 16.18 -14.96
N ILE A 217 -10.44 15.39 -14.82
CA ILE A 217 -10.47 14.14 -14.07
C ILE A 217 -10.50 14.47 -12.58
N SER A 218 -11.56 14.02 -11.88
CA SER A 218 -11.73 14.27 -10.45
C SER A 218 -11.11 13.17 -9.60
N THR A 219 -11.27 11.92 -10.01
CA THR A 219 -10.73 10.76 -9.29
C THR A 219 -10.57 9.57 -10.22
N LEU A 220 -9.75 8.60 -9.81
CA LEU A 220 -9.61 7.30 -10.46
C LEU A 220 -9.95 6.20 -9.46
N SER A 221 -10.29 5.00 -9.92
CA SER A 221 -10.34 3.81 -9.08
C SER A 221 -9.89 2.58 -9.87
N ILE A 222 -9.20 1.66 -9.21
CA ILE A 222 -8.71 0.42 -9.81
C ILE A 222 -9.67 -0.72 -9.42
N ASP A 223 -9.91 -1.65 -10.35
CA ASP A 223 -10.70 -2.85 -10.07
C ASP A 223 -9.99 -3.76 -9.07
N GLN A 224 -10.66 -4.12 -7.98
CA GLN A 224 -10.08 -4.99 -6.95
C GLN A 224 -10.39 -6.48 -7.18
N SER A 225 -11.01 -6.84 -8.31
CA SER A 225 -11.43 -8.21 -8.58
C SER A 225 -10.24 -9.14 -8.94
N SER A 226 -10.24 -10.34 -8.35
CA SER A 226 -9.33 -11.41 -8.75
C SER A 226 -9.78 -12.01 -10.07
N HIS A 227 -9.02 -11.76 -11.13
CA HIS A 227 -9.27 -12.36 -12.44
C HIS A 227 -8.88 -13.85 -12.39
N SER A 228 -9.87 -14.74 -12.42
CA SER A 228 -9.67 -16.19 -12.47
C SER A 228 -9.50 -16.72 -13.90
N THR A 229 -9.36 -15.85 -14.89
CA THR A 229 -9.34 -16.23 -16.30
C THR A 229 -7.97 -16.75 -16.72
N SER A 230 -7.95 -17.94 -17.33
CA SER A 230 -6.80 -18.62 -17.94
C SER A 230 -6.06 -17.83 -19.04
N THR A 231 -6.51 -16.62 -19.34
CA THR A 231 -5.91 -15.74 -20.35
C THR A 231 -4.77 -14.95 -19.75
N HIS A 232 -3.55 -15.31 -20.12
CA HIS A 232 -2.36 -14.49 -19.90
C HIS A 232 -2.17 -13.57 -21.10
N PRO A 233 -1.95 -12.25 -20.90
CA PRO A 233 -1.87 -11.53 -19.63
C PRO A 233 -3.25 -11.14 -19.04
N ILE A 234 -3.32 -11.08 -17.71
CA ILE A 234 -4.51 -10.59 -16.98
C ILE A 234 -4.63 -9.08 -17.21
N PRO A 235 -5.70 -8.53 -17.77
CA PRO A 235 -5.85 -7.08 -17.91
C PRO A 235 -6.02 -6.38 -16.56
N VAL A 236 -5.44 -5.17 -16.34
CA VAL A 236 -5.81 -4.21 -15.28
C VAL A 236 -7.04 -3.46 -15.74
N ARG A 237 -8.14 -3.48 -14.98
CA ARG A 237 -9.25 -2.55 -15.21
C ARG A 237 -9.20 -1.40 -14.23
N PHE A 238 -9.47 -0.21 -14.72
CA PHE A 238 -9.61 0.97 -13.87
C PHE A 238 -10.68 1.89 -14.44
N ALA A 239 -11.33 2.63 -13.56
CA ALA A 239 -12.33 3.62 -13.90
C ALA A 239 -11.76 5.02 -13.67
N SER A 240 -12.03 5.93 -14.60
CA SER A 240 -11.77 7.36 -14.47
C SER A 240 -13.09 8.09 -14.31
N PHE A 241 -13.08 9.13 -13.48
CA PHE A 241 -14.26 9.92 -13.18
C PHE A 241 -13.97 11.37 -13.49
N SER A 242 -14.92 12.01 -14.16
CA SER A 242 -14.86 13.42 -14.54
C SER A 242 -15.51 14.31 -13.49
N SER A 243 -15.17 15.60 -13.52
CA SER A 243 -15.78 16.65 -12.70
C SER A 243 -17.29 16.83 -12.96
N SER A 244 -17.80 16.40 -14.12
CA SER A 244 -19.23 16.38 -14.43
C SER A 244 -19.97 15.18 -13.83
N GLY A 245 -19.25 14.19 -13.29
CA GLY A 245 -19.81 12.96 -12.76
C GLY A 245 -20.04 11.86 -13.80
N SER A 246 -19.53 12.04 -15.02
CA SER A 246 -19.40 10.96 -16.02
C SER A 246 -18.19 10.09 -15.70
N PHE A 247 -18.22 8.82 -16.11
CA PHE A 247 -17.10 7.91 -15.87
C PHE A 247 -16.77 7.04 -17.08
N HIS A 248 -15.49 6.71 -17.23
CA HIS A 248 -14.97 5.85 -18.29
C HIS A 248 -14.23 4.68 -17.66
N VAL A 249 -14.48 3.46 -18.14
CA VAL A 249 -13.79 2.25 -17.71
C VAL A 249 -12.80 1.85 -18.80
N PHE A 250 -11.54 1.70 -18.41
CA PHE A 250 -10.43 1.31 -19.26
C PHE A 250 -9.89 -0.04 -18.80
N SER A 251 -9.29 -0.77 -19.74
CA SER A 251 -8.61 -2.02 -19.48
C SER A 251 -7.22 -1.98 -20.11
N ILE A 252 -6.19 -2.21 -19.31
CA ILE A 252 -4.79 -2.20 -19.69
C ILE A 252 -4.26 -3.63 -19.65
N THR A 253 -3.77 -4.12 -20.77
CA THR A 253 -2.99 -5.35 -20.87
C THR A 253 -1.50 -5.02 -20.95
N ARG A 254 -0.66 -5.88 -20.37
CA ARG A 254 0.79 -5.71 -20.41
C ARG A 254 1.43 -6.95 -21.02
N ASP A 255 2.08 -6.76 -22.15
CA ASP A 255 2.81 -7.79 -22.87
C ASP A 255 4.30 -7.51 -22.74
N HIS A 256 5.03 -8.26 -21.90
CA HIS A 256 6.49 -8.28 -21.66
C HIS A 256 7.22 -6.91 -21.54
N THR A 257 7.10 -6.01 -22.51
CA THR A 257 7.68 -4.66 -22.58
C THR A 257 6.69 -3.55 -22.97
N ASN A 258 5.53 -3.88 -23.56
CA ASN A 258 4.54 -2.91 -24.04
C ASN A 258 3.26 -2.95 -23.20
N ILE A 259 2.62 -1.79 -23.12
CA ILE A 259 1.33 -1.60 -22.46
C ILE A 259 0.32 -1.38 -23.60
N SER A 260 -0.76 -2.15 -23.64
CA SER A 260 -1.91 -2.01 -24.55
C SER A 260 -3.16 -1.63 -23.76
N ASP A 261 -4.02 -0.79 -24.33
CA ASP A 261 -5.20 -0.23 -23.65
C ASP A 261 -6.42 -0.48 -24.51
N SER A 262 -7.54 -0.68 -23.83
CA SER A 262 -8.84 -0.85 -24.43
C SER A 262 -9.84 -0.06 -23.61
N HIS A 263 -10.55 0.85 -24.26
CA HIS A 263 -11.68 1.53 -23.66
C HIS A 263 -12.88 0.58 -23.63
N GLN A 264 -13.41 0.29 -22.44
CA GLN A 264 -14.49 -0.68 -22.27
C GLN A 264 -15.87 -0.03 -22.24
N LEU A 265 -16.00 1.10 -21.55
CA LEU A 265 -17.31 1.68 -21.25
C LEU A 265 -17.22 3.18 -21.00
N THR A 266 -18.15 3.94 -21.56
CA THR A 266 -18.41 5.34 -21.17
C THR A 266 -19.81 5.44 -20.59
N HIS A 267 -19.94 6.11 -19.45
CA HIS A 267 -21.21 6.51 -18.88
C HIS A 267 -21.24 8.02 -18.70
N SER A 268 -22.10 8.68 -19.46
CA SER A 268 -22.39 10.10 -19.29
C SER A 268 -23.57 10.30 -18.35
N ARG A 269 -23.41 11.15 -17.33
CA ARG A 269 -24.51 11.53 -16.46
C ARG A 269 -25.39 12.59 -17.16
N THR A 270 -26.68 12.59 -16.87
CA THR A 270 -27.60 13.58 -17.46
C THR A 270 -27.18 15.00 -17.06
N PRO A 271 -27.34 15.99 -17.96
CA PRO A 271 -26.81 17.35 -17.76
C PRO A 271 -27.33 18.04 -16.49
N ASN A 272 -28.53 17.68 -16.01
CA ASN A 272 -29.15 18.28 -14.82
C ASN A 272 -28.59 17.75 -13.48
N ARG A 273 -27.67 16.77 -13.48
CA ARG A 273 -27.11 16.18 -12.25
C ARG A 273 -25.58 16.12 -12.29
N ARG A 274 -24.92 17.19 -12.73
CA ARG A 274 -23.45 17.24 -12.72
C ARG A 274 -22.93 17.50 -11.32
N THR A 275 -22.35 16.49 -10.70
CA THR A 275 -21.62 16.63 -9.44
C THR A 275 -20.29 15.88 -9.55
N PRO A 276 -19.17 16.49 -9.13
CA PRO A 276 -17.87 15.83 -9.20
C PRO A 276 -17.84 14.62 -8.27
N ILE A 277 -17.20 13.56 -8.72
CA ILE A 277 -17.03 12.32 -7.95
C ILE A 277 -15.71 12.43 -7.19
N MET A 278 -15.77 12.36 -5.86
CA MET A 278 -14.60 12.53 -4.98
C MET A 278 -13.94 11.18 -4.66
N HIS A 279 -14.76 10.16 -4.41
CA HIS A 279 -14.29 8.81 -4.10
C HIS A 279 -15.03 7.78 -4.92
N ALA A 280 -14.33 6.72 -5.30
CA ALA A 280 -14.93 5.57 -5.96
C ALA A 280 -14.23 4.29 -5.49
N ALA A 281 -14.99 3.21 -5.35
CA ALA A 281 -14.43 1.87 -5.21
C ALA A 281 -15.02 0.97 -6.27
N TYR A 282 -14.12 0.19 -6.88
CA TYR A 282 -14.44 -0.63 -8.02
C TYR A 282 -14.04 -2.08 -7.73
N HIS A 283 -14.98 -2.99 -7.88
CA HIS A 283 -14.75 -4.42 -7.87
C HIS A 283 -15.68 -5.04 -8.89
N HIS A 284 -15.17 -5.40 -10.07
CA HIS A 284 -16.00 -5.91 -11.16
C HIS A 284 -16.90 -7.08 -10.69
N PRO A 285 -18.22 -7.04 -10.98
CA PRO A 285 -18.97 -6.05 -11.78
C PRO A 285 -19.49 -4.81 -11.02
N LEU A 286 -19.30 -4.73 -9.71
CA LEU A 286 -19.84 -3.66 -8.86
C LEU A 286 -18.95 -2.39 -8.89
N LEU A 287 -19.57 -1.24 -9.11
CA LEU A 287 -18.91 0.06 -9.03
C LEU A 287 -19.69 0.99 -8.09
N VAL A 288 -19.01 1.53 -7.09
CA VAL A 288 -19.60 2.47 -6.14
C VAL A 288 -18.89 3.81 -6.26
N THR A 289 -19.68 4.88 -6.32
CA THR A 289 -19.18 6.26 -6.43
C THR A 289 -19.77 7.12 -5.30
N LEU A 290 -19.00 8.11 -4.85
CA LEU A 290 -19.39 9.10 -3.87
C LEU A 290 -19.12 10.50 -4.43
N SER A 291 -20.19 11.28 -4.58
CA SER A 291 -20.11 12.65 -5.09
C SER A 291 -19.64 13.64 -4.01
N ALA A 292 -19.24 14.85 -4.43
CA ALA A 292 -18.99 15.97 -3.53
C ALA A 292 -20.22 16.40 -2.72
N THR A 293 -21.43 16.09 -3.21
CA THR A 293 -22.71 16.31 -2.52
C THR A 293 -23.09 15.16 -1.58
N PHE A 294 -22.16 14.25 -1.24
CA PHE A 294 -22.40 13.08 -0.38
C PHE A 294 -23.51 12.14 -0.88
N GLN A 295 -23.70 12.10 -2.20
CA GLN A 295 -24.59 11.12 -2.83
C GLN A 295 -23.76 9.89 -3.21
N LEU A 296 -24.17 8.75 -2.69
CA LEU A 296 -23.59 7.46 -3.01
C LEU A 296 -24.40 6.79 -4.12
N SER A 297 -23.76 6.50 -5.25
CA SER A 297 -24.40 5.81 -6.38
C SER A 297 -23.74 4.46 -6.61
N ILE A 298 -24.57 3.41 -6.63
CA ILE A 298 -24.16 2.01 -6.82
C ILE A 298 -24.56 1.56 -8.21
N TYR A 299 -23.56 1.18 -9.00
CA TYR A 299 -23.69 0.73 -10.38
C TYR A 299 -23.31 -0.74 -10.50
N THR A 300 -24.05 -1.47 -11.33
CA THR A 300 -23.65 -2.81 -11.80
C THR A 300 -23.25 -2.69 -13.25
N LEU A 301 -21.97 -2.96 -13.52
CA LEU A 301 -21.39 -2.95 -14.86
C LEU A 301 -21.70 -4.27 -15.57
N PRO A 302 -22.00 -4.24 -16.89
CA PRO A 302 -22.20 -5.46 -17.65
C PRO A 302 -20.89 -6.29 -17.70
N PRO A 303 -20.99 -7.64 -17.75
CA PRO A 303 -19.84 -8.48 -18.04
C PRO A 303 -19.28 -8.10 -19.41
N SER A 304 -17.95 -8.19 -19.57
CA SER A 304 -17.28 -7.89 -20.84
C SER A 304 -17.86 -8.80 -21.94
N SER A 305 -18.69 -8.27 -22.83
CA SER A 305 -19.45 -9.09 -23.78
C SER A 305 -18.57 -9.55 -24.94
N LEU A 306 -18.70 -10.83 -25.31
CA LEU A 306 -18.21 -11.38 -26.58
C LEU A 306 -19.12 -10.97 -27.76
N SER A 307 -20.39 -10.61 -27.48
CA SER A 307 -21.32 -10.07 -28.46
C SER A 307 -21.18 -8.54 -28.52
N GLY A 308 -20.85 -8.00 -29.69
CA GLY A 308 -20.54 -6.57 -29.92
C GLY A 308 -21.68 -5.56 -29.70
N THR A 309 -22.63 -5.82 -28.80
CA THR A 309 -23.62 -4.83 -28.36
C THR A 309 -23.11 -4.06 -27.14
N PRO A 310 -22.90 -2.73 -27.23
CA PRO A 310 -22.47 -1.92 -26.10
C PRO A 310 -23.62 -1.83 -25.07
N GLN A 311 -23.49 -2.53 -23.95
CA GLN A 311 -24.42 -2.41 -22.83
C GLN A 311 -23.99 -1.26 -21.91
N SER A 312 -24.93 -0.40 -21.55
CA SER A 312 -24.71 0.69 -20.59
C SER A 312 -24.71 0.17 -19.14
N PRO A 313 -24.02 0.85 -18.21
CA PRO A 313 -24.04 0.43 -16.81
C PRO A 313 -25.41 0.68 -16.19
N THR A 314 -25.82 -0.22 -15.31
CA THR A 314 -27.12 -0.15 -14.63
C THR A 314 -26.96 0.53 -13.27
N LEU A 315 -27.61 1.67 -13.05
CA LEU A 315 -27.68 2.31 -11.73
C LEU A 315 -28.72 1.56 -10.88
N LYS A 316 -28.28 0.95 -9.78
CA LYS A 316 -29.16 0.19 -8.88
C LYS A 316 -29.74 1.05 -7.77
N HIS A 317 -28.89 1.81 -7.10
CA HIS A 317 -29.28 2.60 -5.94
C HIS A 317 -28.58 3.95 -5.92
N THR A 318 -29.27 4.96 -5.41
CA THR A 318 -28.69 6.24 -5.00
C THR A 318 -29.07 6.46 -3.53
N VAL A 319 -28.07 6.61 -2.68
CA VAL A 319 -28.23 6.74 -1.23
C VAL A 319 -27.67 8.09 -0.79
N THR A 320 -28.36 8.75 0.12
CA THR A 320 -27.93 10.02 0.72
C THR A 320 -27.98 9.90 2.24
N SER A 321 -27.02 10.52 2.91
CA SER A 321 -26.97 10.58 4.38
C SER A 321 -27.09 12.04 4.84
N PHE A 322 -27.76 12.26 5.98
CA PHE A 322 -27.86 13.56 6.64
C PHE A 322 -26.86 13.72 7.80
N THR A 323 -26.17 12.64 8.17
CA THR A 323 -25.26 12.59 9.32
C THR A 323 -23.81 12.39 8.91
N SER A 324 -23.52 12.40 7.61
CA SER A 324 -22.18 12.15 7.05
C SER A 324 -21.62 13.40 6.39
N PHE A 325 -20.43 13.82 6.82
CA PHE A 325 -19.79 15.04 6.37
C PHE A 325 -18.36 14.76 5.86
N PRO A 326 -17.79 15.66 5.05
CA PRO A 326 -16.40 15.56 4.61
C PRO A 326 -15.43 15.92 5.74
N PRO A 327 -14.18 15.41 5.68
CA PRO A 327 -13.65 14.45 4.70
C PRO A 327 -14.25 13.04 4.85
N ALA A 328 -14.22 12.24 3.78
CA ALA A 328 -14.69 10.85 3.77
C ALA A 328 -13.73 9.91 3.02
N SER A 329 -13.83 8.61 3.27
CA SER A 329 -13.12 7.57 2.54
C SER A 329 -14.05 6.38 2.28
N LEU A 330 -13.75 5.64 1.21
CA LEU A 330 -14.62 4.59 0.71
C LEU A 330 -13.80 3.34 0.41
N THR A 331 -14.16 2.23 1.07
CA THR A 331 -13.48 0.94 0.95
C THR A 331 -14.50 -0.15 0.69
N LEU A 332 -14.33 -0.84 -0.44
CA LEU A 332 -15.16 -1.97 -0.84
C LEU A 332 -14.42 -3.28 -0.58
N THR A 333 -15.02 -4.19 0.17
CA THR A 333 -14.42 -5.48 0.51
C THR A 333 -15.33 -6.60 0.06
N ARG A 334 -14.76 -7.59 -0.63
CA ARG A 334 -15.45 -8.84 -0.92
C ARG A 334 -15.42 -9.74 0.31
N THR A 335 -16.57 -10.23 0.74
CA THR A 335 -16.70 -11.21 1.82
C THR A 335 -16.76 -12.63 1.26
N LEU A 336 -16.50 -13.62 2.11
CA LEU A 336 -16.64 -15.05 1.76
C LEU A 336 -18.11 -15.52 1.77
N SER A 337 -19.05 -14.68 2.20
CA SER A 337 -20.47 -15.02 2.25
C SER A 337 -21.08 -14.89 0.85
N ALA A 338 -21.61 -15.99 0.32
CA ALA A 338 -22.30 -15.98 -0.96
C ALA A 338 -23.57 -15.10 -0.96
N ALA A 339 -24.23 -14.95 0.20
CA ALA A 339 -25.44 -14.14 0.34
C ALA A 339 -25.15 -12.62 0.40
N SER A 340 -24.01 -12.22 0.95
CA SER A 340 -23.59 -10.80 1.07
C SER A 340 -22.15 -10.62 0.60
N PRO A 341 -21.87 -10.89 -0.69
CA PRO A 341 -20.51 -10.98 -1.21
C PRO A 341 -19.77 -9.65 -1.14
N TYR A 342 -20.48 -8.51 -1.05
CA TYR A 342 -19.86 -7.20 -0.99
C TYR A 342 -20.21 -6.49 0.30
N LYS A 343 -19.19 -5.89 0.90
CA LYS A 343 -19.31 -5.02 2.06
C LYS A 343 -18.63 -3.70 1.75
N LEU A 344 -19.40 -2.63 1.79
CA LEU A 344 -18.93 -1.27 1.64
C LEU A 344 -18.77 -0.65 3.02
N THR A 345 -17.60 -0.08 3.28
CA THR A 345 -17.32 0.69 4.48
C THR A 345 -16.98 2.12 4.07
N ILE A 346 -17.71 3.07 4.66
CA ILE A 346 -17.53 4.50 4.42
C ILE A 346 -17.13 5.10 5.76
N ALA A 347 -15.89 5.60 5.86
CA ALA A 347 -15.49 6.38 7.02
C ALA A 347 -15.70 7.87 6.70
N TYR A 348 -16.30 8.60 7.62
CA TYR A 348 -16.66 10.00 7.45
C TYR A 348 -16.55 10.74 8.79
N THR A 349 -16.68 12.06 8.74
CA THR A 349 -16.74 12.89 9.95
C THR A 349 -18.18 13.14 10.36
N ALA A 350 -18.43 13.07 11.67
CA ALA A 350 -19.71 13.41 12.28
C ALA A 350 -19.54 14.66 13.16
N PRO A 351 -20.39 15.68 13.00
CA PRO A 351 -20.33 16.89 13.82
C PRO A 351 -20.72 16.56 15.25
N VAL A 352 -19.94 17.10 16.19
CA VAL A 352 -20.16 17.01 17.63
C VAL A 352 -20.31 18.44 18.14
N TYR A 353 -21.47 18.73 18.75
CA TYR A 353 -21.74 20.04 19.34
C TYR A 353 -20.66 20.44 20.36
N PRO A 354 -20.32 21.73 20.57
CA PRO A 354 -20.78 22.90 19.83
C PRO A 354 -20.07 23.15 18.50
N ALA A 355 -18.80 22.76 18.36
CA ALA A 355 -18.00 23.05 17.16
C ALA A 355 -16.83 22.08 17.00
N HIS A 356 -17.12 20.77 17.06
CA HIS A 356 -16.12 19.73 16.95
C HIS A 356 -16.55 18.62 16.00
N TRP A 357 -15.63 17.70 15.74
CA TRP A 357 -15.80 16.57 14.84
C TRP A 357 -15.33 15.28 15.52
N SER A 358 -15.96 14.18 15.12
CA SER A 358 -15.57 12.83 15.51
C SER A 358 -15.60 11.89 14.31
N ALA A 359 -14.94 10.74 14.44
CA ALA A 359 -14.98 9.70 13.43
C ALA A 359 -16.31 8.93 13.48
N ALA A 360 -16.88 8.65 12.31
CA ALA A 360 -18.02 7.77 12.15
C ALA A 360 -17.85 6.88 10.92
N VAL A 361 -18.57 5.77 10.91
CA VAL A 361 -18.50 4.74 9.87
C VAL A 361 -19.91 4.30 9.48
N ALA A 362 -20.16 4.19 8.18
CA ALA A 362 -21.30 3.47 7.65
C ALA A 362 -20.83 2.13 7.07
N GLU A 363 -21.53 1.05 7.41
CA GLU A 363 -21.36 -0.24 6.75
C GLU A 363 -22.61 -0.59 5.95
N ILE A 364 -22.43 -0.89 4.67
CA ILE A 364 -23.49 -1.33 3.77
C ILE A 364 -23.12 -2.71 3.23
N SER A 365 -23.95 -3.70 3.52
CA SER A 365 -23.83 -5.06 2.97
C SER A 365 -24.67 -5.15 1.70
N MET A 366 -24.08 -5.69 0.64
CA MET A 366 -24.72 -5.79 -0.67
C MET A 366 -24.71 -7.23 -1.18
N GLY A 367 -25.76 -7.57 -1.92
CA GLY A 367 -25.91 -8.82 -2.64
C GLY A 367 -25.03 -8.89 -3.89
N PRO A 368 -24.95 -10.06 -4.55
CA PRO A 368 -24.17 -10.26 -5.77
C PRO A 368 -24.57 -9.30 -6.91
N ASP A 369 -25.85 -8.94 -6.99
CA ASP A 369 -26.39 -8.05 -8.03
C ASP A 369 -26.20 -6.55 -7.74
N GLY A 370 -25.58 -6.21 -6.61
CA GLY A 370 -25.41 -4.84 -6.13
C GLY A 370 -26.60 -4.28 -5.34
N GLY A 371 -27.59 -5.12 -5.01
CA GLY A 371 -28.71 -4.73 -4.16
C GLY A 371 -28.30 -4.53 -2.70
N ILE A 372 -28.84 -3.51 -2.04
CA ILE A 372 -28.56 -3.24 -0.61
C ILE A 372 -29.32 -4.24 0.26
N LEU A 373 -28.61 -4.98 1.11
CA LEU A 373 -29.18 -5.96 2.04
C LEU A 373 -29.32 -5.39 3.45
N SER A 374 -28.33 -4.64 3.91
CA SER A 374 -28.30 -4.03 5.24
C SER A 374 -27.46 -2.77 5.20
N SER A 375 -27.85 -1.76 5.97
CA SER A 375 -27.11 -0.52 6.18
C SER A 375 -27.10 -0.20 7.67
N ARG A 376 -25.94 0.22 8.18
CA ARG A 376 -25.78 0.62 9.59
C ARG A 376 -24.79 1.77 9.72
N ASN A 377 -25.04 2.64 10.69
CA ASN A 377 -24.16 3.75 11.05
C ASN A 377 -23.58 3.52 12.44
N ILE A 378 -22.30 3.84 12.61
CA ILE A 378 -21.51 3.60 13.81
C ILE A 378 -20.74 4.88 14.10
N SER A 379 -21.01 5.52 15.24
CA SER A 379 -20.29 6.72 15.68
C SER A 379 -19.22 6.35 16.71
N ALA A 380 -18.08 7.05 16.71
CA ALA A 380 -17.09 6.95 17.79
C ALA A 380 -17.57 7.62 19.08
N VAL A 381 -18.41 8.65 18.96
CA VAL A 381 -19.00 9.38 20.09
C VAL A 381 -20.49 9.11 20.08
N THR A 382 -20.96 8.41 21.10
CA THR A 382 -22.39 8.24 21.36
C THR A 382 -22.71 9.02 22.61
N MET A 383 -23.25 10.22 22.45
CA MET A 383 -23.76 10.94 23.61
C MET A 383 -25.07 10.29 24.03
N GLY A 384 -25.04 9.56 25.14
CA GLY A 384 -26.23 9.08 25.81
C GLY A 384 -27.04 10.27 26.33
N TRP A 385 -28.36 10.17 26.29
CA TRP A 385 -29.29 11.19 26.78
C TRP A 385 -29.22 11.43 28.30
N GLY A 386 -28.36 10.69 29.03
CA GLY A 386 -28.18 10.76 30.48
C GLY A 386 -27.17 11.78 31.00
N MET A 387 -26.43 12.50 30.13
CA MET A 387 -25.40 13.45 30.60
C MET A 387 -25.95 14.68 31.35
N GLY A 388 -27.28 14.85 31.39
CA GLY A 388 -27.96 15.91 32.13
C GLY A 388 -28.96 15.42 33.18
N ALA A 389 -29.03 14.11 33.46
CA ALA A 389 -29.88 13.57 34.51
C ALA A 389 -29.19 13.71 35.89
N PRO A 390 -29.93 14.04 36.96
CA PRO A 390 -29.38 13.95 38.32
C PRO A 390 -28.96 12.51 38.58
N MET A 391 -27.75 12.34 39.09
CA MET A 391 -27.06 11.06 39.17
C MET A 391 -26.96 10.64 40.62
N ASP A 392 -27.27 9.38 40.91
CA ASP A 392 -27.00 8.78 42.21
C ASP A 392 -25.53 8.36 42.25
N GLU A 393 -24.74 8.98 43.14
CA GLU A 393 -23.28 8.74 43.23
C GLU A 393 -22.92 7.30 43.65
N ASP A 394 -23.89 6.56 44.20
CA ASP A 394 -23.73 5.16 44.61
C ASP A 394 -23.84 4.17 43.43
N ASP A 395 -24.33 4.61 42.26
CA ASP A 395 -24.45 3.77 41.06
C ASP A 395 -23.12 3.71 40.27
N VAL A 396 -22.27 2.77 40.65
CA VAL A 396 -20.93 2.54 40.06
C VAL A 396 -20.96 2.41 38.54
N GLU A 397 -21.95 1.70 37.97
CA GLU A 397 -22.07 1.51 36.52
C GLU A 397 -22.35 2.83 35.79
N ALA A 398 -23.19 3.69 36.36
CA ALA A 398 -23.51 4.98 35.79
C ALA A 398 -22.27 5.89 35.82
N VAL A 399 -21.52 5.90 36.94
CA VAL A 399 -20.27 6.68 37.06
C VAL A 399 -19.26 6.25 36.00
N GLU A 400 -19.05 4.94 35.81
CA GLU A 400 -18.17 4.42 34.75
C GLU A 400 -18.64 4.82 33.34
N GLU A 401 -19.96 4.78 33.07
CA GLU A 401 -20.50 5.20 31.77
C GLU A 401 -20.25 6.69 31.52
N MET A 402 -20.43 7.52 32.53
CA MET A 402 -20.14 8.95 32.45
C MET A 402 -18.65 9.24 32.23
N GLU A 403 -17.75 8.52 32.91
CA GLU A 403 -16.30 8.67 32.69
C GLU A 403 -15.92 8.27 31.26
N ARG A 404 -16.45 7.16 30.75
CA ARG A 404 -16.25 6.75 29.34
C ARG A 404 -16.80 7.80 28.37
N ALA A 405 -17.96 8.39 28.66
CA ALA A 405 -18.54 9.46 27.84
C ALA A 405 -17.68 10.73 27.88
N LYS A 406 -17.14 11.11 29.05
CA LYS A 406 -16.20 12.23 29.20
C LYS A 406 -14.92 12.01 28.43
N GLU A 407 -14.35 10.79 28.46
CA GLU A 407 -13.18 10.44 27.67
C GLU A 407 -13.45 10.50 26.16
N GLN A 408 -14.59 9.96 25.71
CA GLN A 408 -15.01 10.05 24.30
C GLN A 408 -15.16 11.50 23.86
N TRP A 409 -15.76 12.34 24.71
CA TRP A 409 -15.91 13.76 24.48
C TRP A 409 -14.56 14.50 24.43
N GLY A 410 -13.60 14.13 25.28
CA GLY A 410 -12.26 14.72 25.28
C GLY A 410 -11.46 14.47 24.00
N ARG A 411 -11.86 13.49 23.18
CA ARG A 411 -11.19 13.12 21.92
C ARG A 411 -11.70 13.86 20.70
N LYS A 412 -12.67 14.76 20.85
CA LYS A 412 -13.23 15.54 19.75
C LYS A 412 -12.18 16.45 19.11
N LEU A 413 -12.18 16.53 17.78
CA LEU A 413 -11.26 17.38 17.03
C LEU A 413 -11.93 18.69 16.67
N ARG A 414 -11.20 19.81 16.70
CA ARG A 414 -11.72 21.11 16.25
C ARG A 414 -11.84 21.16 14.73
N ASP A 415 -10.88 20.58 14.02
CA ASP A 415 -10.83 20.52 12.57
C ASP A 415 -10.27 19.17 12.12
N VAL A 416 -10.79 18.66 11.01
CA VAL A 416 -10.40 17.36 10.43
C VAL A 416 -9.99 17.59 8.99
N VAL A 417 -8.75 17.24 8.67
CA VAL A 417 -8.19 17.46 7.34
C VAL A 417 -8.47 16.27 6.41
N CYS A 418 -8.27 15.04 6.90
CA CYS A 418 -8.53 13.84 6.13
C CYS A 418 -8.96 12.66 7.00
N THR A 419 -9.63 11.69 6.37
CA THR A 419 -10.01 10.41 6.99
C THR A 419 -9.78 9.31 5.99
N GLU A 420 -9.28 8.17 6.46
CA GLU A 420 -9.07 6.96 5.63
C GLU A 420 -9.41 5.71 6.44
N SER A 421 -9.83 4.66 5.74
CA SER A 421 -10.19 3.39 6.37
C SER A 421 -9.86 2.18 5.51
N ASP A 422 -9.47 1.09 6.18
CA ASP A 422 -9.22 -0.22 5.56
C ASP A 422 -10.31 -1.23 5.94
N GLY A 423 -11.46 -0.75 6.42
CA GLY A 423 -12.57 -1.60 6.90
C GLY A 423 -12.32 -2.30 8.25
N LYS A 424 -11.07 -2.38 8.73
CA LYS A 424 -10.74 -2.77 10.12
C LYS A 424 -10.35 -1.56 10.96
N TRP A 425 -9.55 -0.68 10.38
CA TRP A 425 -9.03 0.52 11.04
C TRP A 425 -9.60 1.76 10.36
N VAL A 426 -9.84 2.79 11.16
CA VAL A 426 -10.24 4.13 10.73
C VAL A 426 -9.27 5.11 11.34
N VAL A 427 -8.68 5.96 10.51
CA VAL A 427 -7.72 6.96 10.96
C VAL A 427 -8.26 8.34 10.61
N LEU A 428 -8.27 9.21 11.61
CA LEU A 428 -8.74 10.58 11.52
C LEU A 428 -7.56 11.52 11.73
N ALA A 429 -7.30 12.40 10.75
CA ALA A 429 -6.24 13.40 10.84
C ALA A 429 -6.81 14.74 11.29
N GLY A 430 -6.36 15.21 12.45
CA GLY A 430 -6.70 16.54 12.96
C GLY A 430 -5.88 17.64 12.31
N GLY A 431 -6.41 18.87 12.36
CA GLY A 431 -5.65 20.08 11.99
C GLY A 431 -4.52 20.42 12.97
N ASP A 432 -4.44 19.73 14.11
CA ASP A 432 -3.43 19.85 15.17
C ASP A 432 -2.22 18.92 14.96
N ASN A 433 -2.04 18.42 13.74
CA ASN A 433 -0.98 17.48 13.33
C ASN A 433 -1.11 16.08 13.96
N THR A 434 -2.21 15.80 14.65
CA THR A 434 -2.43 14.50 15.31
C THR A 434 -3.19 13.53 14.42
N LEU A 435 -2.90 12.23 14.60
CA LEU A 435 -3.64 11.14 13.96
C LEU A 435 -4.34 10.32 15.04
N GLN A 436 -5.67 10.35 15.07
CA GLN A 436 -6.47 9.50 15.94
C GLN A 436 -6.78 8.17 15.24
N VAL A 437 -6.47 7.07 15.90
CA VAL A 437 -6.66 5.70 15.37
C VAL A 437 -7.82 5.04 16.09
N TYR A 438 -8.77 4.56 15.30
CA TYR A 438 -9.93 3.80 15.77
C TYR A 438 -9.95 2.40 15.14
N ARG A 439 -10.34 1.42 15.93
CA ARG A 439 -10.55 0.03 15.51
C ARG A 439 -12.03 -0.27 15.41
N LEU A 440 -12.46 -0.73 14.25
CA LEU A 440 -13.80 -1.21 14.01
C LEU A 440 -13.92 -2.66 14.49
N GLN A 441 -14.43 -2.84 15.71
CA GLN A 441 -14.58 -4.16 16.32
C GLN A 441 -15.95 -4.74 15.97
N ARG A 442 -15.95 -5.98 15.45
CA ARG A 442 -17.14 -6.76 15.17
C ARG A 442 -17.19 -7.90 16.19
N ARG A 443 -18.04 -7.77 17.22
CA ARG A 443 -18.17 -8.79 18.27
C ARG A 443 -19.12 -9.89 17.77
N GLY A 444 -18.59 -10.97 17.20
CA GLY A 444 -19.41 -12.10 16.71
C GLY A 444 -20.38 -11.74 15.57
N SER A 445 -21.20 -12.69 15.13
CA SER A 445 -22.17 -12.47 14.03
C SER A 445 -23.35 -11.58 14.41
N ASN A 446 -23.70 -11.54 15.70
CA ASN A 446 -24.96 -10.94 16.17
C ASN A 446 -24.79 -9.68 17.03
N ALA A 447 -23.58 -9.34 17.51
CA ALA A 447 -23.43 -8.11 18.29
C ALA A 447 -23.16 -6.92 17.38
N ASP A 448 -23.65 -5.76 17.81
CA ASP A 448 -23.45 -4.54 17.05
C ASP A 448 -21.97 -4.16 17.00
N PRO A 449 -21.45 -3.83 15.80
CA PRO A 449 -20.09 -3.39 15.65
C PRO A 449 -19.90 -2.05 16.38
N ARG A 450 -18.74 -1.89 17.01
CA ARG A 450 -18.38 -0.67 17.75
C ARG A 450 -17.08 -0.09 17.21
N LEU A 451 -17.04 1.22 17.11
CA LEU A 451 -15.85 1.96 16.73
C LEU A 451 -15.09 2.35 18.00
N MET A 452 -14.02 1.61 18.29
CA MET A 452 -13.25 1.77 19.52
C MET A 452 -12.03 2.64 19.26
N TYR A 453 -11.84 3.68 20.05
CA TYR A 453 -10.60 4.43 20.06
C TYR A 453 -9.44 3.54 20.53
N GLN A 454 -8.30 3.60 19.84
CA GLN A 454 -7.12 2.82 20.17
C GLN A 454 -6.02 3.73 20.74
N ARG A 455 -5.57 4.72 19.97
CA ARG A 455 -4.45 5.61 20.33
C ARG A 455 -4.42 6.86 19.45
N VAL A 456 -3.60 7.83 19.86
CA VAL A 456 -3.18 8.97 19.04
C VAL A 456 -1.73 8.75 18.60
N MET A 457 -1.43 9.07 17.35
CA MET A 457 -0.08 9.02 16.80
C MET A 457 0.43 10.45 16.61
N LEU A 458 1.65 10.70 17.10
CA LEU A 458 2.31 11.99 17.13
C LEU A 458 3.67 11.86 16.45
N GLY A 459 4.01 12.80 15.59
CA GLY A 459 5.30 12.84 14.88
C GLY A 459 5.37 13.89 13.78
N HIS A 460 4.24 14.24 13.17
CA HIS A 460 4.18 15.32 12.19
C HIS A 460 4.46 16.68 12.83
N THR A 461 5.31 17.47 12.16
CA THR A 461 5.61 18.84 12.61
C THR A 461 4.68 19.88 11.99
N ALA A 462 3.99 19.52 10.90
CA ALA A 462 3.02 20.35 10.21
C ALA A 462 1.69 19.63 10.00
N SER A 463 0.67 20.37 9.57
CA SER A 463 -0.65 19.82 9.26
C SER A 463 -0.52 18.74 8.20
N ILE A 464 -1.29 17.67 8.38
CA ILE A 464 -1.31 16.53 7.47
C ILE A 464 -1.98 16.94 6.17
N ALA A 465 -1.35 16.66 5.04
CA ALA A 465 -1.86 16.99 3.71
C ALA A 465 -2.55 15.78 3.06
N ALA A 466 -1.96 14.59 3.22
CA ALA A 466 -2.49 13.36 2.64
C ALA A 466 -2.29 12.16 3.57
N LEU A 467 -3.21 11.19 3.47
CA LEU A 467 -3.26 10.00 4.29
C LEU A 467 -3.69 8.81 3.43
N LYS A 468 -3.15 7.62 3.71
CA LYS A 468 -3.63 6.36 3.16
C LYS A 468 -3.50 5.25 4.19
N VAL A 469 -4.55 4.44 4.34
CA VAL A 469 -4.56 3.28 5.23
C VAL A 469 -4.81 2.01 4.43
N ALA A 470 -4.02 0.97 4.70
CA ALA A 470 -4.22 -0.37 4.14
C ALA A 470 -3.53 -1.47 4.96
N ASP A 471 -4.21 -2.60 5.13
CA ASP A 471 -3.77 -3.82 5.82
C ASP A 471 -3.13 -3.57 7.19
N GLY A 472 -3.71 -2.65 7.98
CA GLY A 472 -3.18 -2.28 9.30
C GLY A 472 -1.89 -1.44 9.28
N ARG A 473 -1.52 -0.89 8.12
CA ARG A 473 -0.48 0.13 7.97
C ARG A 473 -1.10 1.45 7.55
N CYS A 474 -0.54 2.55 8.03
CA CYS A 474 -0.94 3.90 7.66
C CYS A 474 0.28 4.66 7.13
N VAL A 475 0.11 5.37 6.02
CA VAL A 475 1.10 6.30 5.50
C VAL A 475 0.48 7.69 5.48
N SER A 476 1.19 8.65 6.04
CA SER A 476 0.74 10.03 6.18
C SER A 476 1.83 10.97 5.72
N ALA A 477 1.47 12.03 5.00
CA ALA A 477 2.40 13.07 4.61
C ALA A 477 1.95 14.45 5.09
N GLY A 478 2.88 15.21 5.66
CA GLY A 478 2.67 16.56 6.15
C GLY A 478 2.88 17.60 5.07
N ARG A 479 2.38 18.81 5.30
CA ARG A 479 2.65 19.99 4.45
C ARG A 479 4.11 20.44 4.48
N ASP A 480 4.88 19.95 5.44
CA ASP A 480 6.34 20.08 5.54
C ASP A 480 7.11 19.16 4.57
N GLY A 481 6.40 18.29 3.83
CA GLY A 481 6.99 17.29 2.94
C GLY A 481 7.47 16.03 3.66
N CYS A 482 7.26 15.92 4.98
CA CYS A 482 7.62 14.73 5.75
C CYS A 482 6.64 13.60 5.47
N VAL A 483 7.15 12.40 5.19
CA VAL A 483 6.33 11.19 5.01
C VAL A 483 6.60 10.26 6.18
N TRP A 484 5.54 9.85 6.86
CA TRP A 484 5.58 8.93 7.99
C TRP A 484 4.84 7.64 7.67
N VAL A 485 5.42 6.52 8.09
CA VAL A 485 4.80 5.19 8.08
C VAL A 485 4.47 4.80 9.51
N TRP A 486 3.25 4.32 9.72
CA TRP A 486 2.76 3.87 11.02
C TRP A 486 2.24 2.44 10.94
N ASP A 487 2.54 1.65 11.95
CA ASP A 487 1.88 0.36 12.18
C ASP A 487 0.70 0.57 13.13
N LEU A 488 -0.51 0.23 12.70
CA LEU A 488 -1.71 0.45 13.51
C LEU A 488 -1.92 -0.63 14.57
N GLU A 489 -1.35 -1.83 14.37
CA GLU A 489 -1.45 -2.94 15.32
C GLU A 489 -0.47 -2.73 16.48
N GLU A 490 0.82 -2.54 16.16
CA GLU A 490 1.89 -2.39 17.15
C GLU A 490 1.95 -0.94 17.67
N GLY A 491 1.68 0.04 16.79
CA GLY A 491 1.64 1.47 17.12
C GLY A 491 2.96 2.19 17.13
N TRP A 492 3.95 1.69 16.39
CA TRP A 492 5.16 2.43 16.10
C TRP A 492 4.97 3.32 14.87
N GLY A 493 5.82 4.35 14.76
CA GLY A 493 5.87 5.26 13.63
C GLY A 493 7.29 5.63 13.27
N VAL A 494 7.58 5.70 11.97
CA VAL A 494 8.92 6.05 11.46
C VAL A 494 8.80 7.03 10.30
N GLU A 495 9.62 8.09 10.36
CA GLU A 495 9.81 9.03 9.25
C GLU A 495 10.64 8.38 8.15
N VAL A 496 10.17 8.50 6.91
CA VAL A 496 10.86 7.99 5.72
C VAL A 496 11.84 9.06 5.22
N PRO A 497 13.06 8.68 4.79
CA PRO A 497 14.03 9.60 4.19
C PRO A 497 13.43 10.48 3.10
N ARG A 498 13.76 11.77 3.16
CA ARG A 498 13.38 12.76 2.14
C ARG A 498 14.23 12.57 0.90
N THR A 499 13.71 12.99 -0.25
CA THR A 499 14.55 13.16 -1.44
C THR A 499 15.66 14.17 -1.12
N PRO A 500 16.95 13.81 -1.31
CA PRO A 500 18.02 14.79 -1.16
C PRO A 500 17.81 15.87 -2.23
N ARG A 501 17.50 17.08 -1.77
CA ARG A 501 17.34 18.25 -2.64
C ARG A 501 18.70 18.52 -3.31
N ALA A 502 18.71 18.70 -4.62
CA ALA A 502 19.90 19.24 -5.30
C ALA A 502 20.27 20.57 -4.61
N PRO A 503 21.55 20.78 -4.25
CA PRO A 503 21.93 22.02 -3.59
C PRO A 503 21.49 23.20 -4.48
N PRO A 504 20.94 24.27 -3.90
CA PRO A 504 20.59 25.45 -4.68
C PRO A 504 21.84 25.88 -5.45
N ILE A 505 21.71 26.01 -6.77
CA ILE A 505 22.75 26.60 -7.60
C ILE A 505 23.03 27.97 -6.99
N PRO A 506 24.25 28.28 -6.54
CA PRO A 506 24.54 29.59 -5.98
C PRO A 506 24.24 30.62 -7.07
N ALA A 507 23.24 31.46 -6.83
CA ALA A 507 22.93 32.57 -7.71
C ALA A 507 24.19 33.43 -7.86
N PRO A 508 24.50 33.94 -9.07
CA PRO A 508 25.65 34.80 -9.27
C PRO A 508 25.51 36.02 -8.35
N ALA A 509 26.49 36.19 -7.47
CA ALA A 509 26.55 37.28 -6.52
C ALA A 509 26.55 38.61 -7.26
N SER A 510 25.42 39.30 -7.29
CA SER A 510 25.37 40.73 -7.59
C SER A 510 25.60 41.47 -6.28
N PRO A 511 26.56 42.41 -6.21
CA PRO A 511 26.80 43.17 -5.00
C PRO A 511 25.76 44.29 -4.87
N LEU A 512 25.32 44.50 -3.63
CA LEU A 512 24.62 45.68 -3.09
C LEU A 512 23.10 45.76 -3.31
N SER A 513 22.34 45.31 -2.32
CA SER A 513 21.24 46.11 -1.75
C SER A 513 20.75 45.54 -0.41
N THR A 514 21.04 46.30 0.65
CA THR A 514 20.33 46.54 1.90
C THR A 514 19.33 45.47 2.42
N LEU A 515 19.66 44.96 3.61
CA LEU A 515 18.83 44.10 4.48
C LEU A 515 17.41 44.66 4.67
N SER A 516 16.40 43.93 4.16
CA SER A 516 15.01 44.02 4.61
C SER A 516 14.63 42.74 5.35
N ILE A 517 14.19 42.87 6.61
CA ILE A 517 13.69 41.80 7.49
C ILE A 517 12.28 41.37 7.04
N SER A 518 12.18 40.89 5.80
CA SER A 518 10.95 40.37 5.19
C SER A 518 11.22 39.21 4.24
N ALA A 519 12.41 38.59 4.33
CA ALA A 519 12.88 37.52 3.44
C ALA A 519 12.73 36.09 4.03
N GLU A 520 12.17 35.93 5.24
CA GLU A 520 11.92 34.61 5.82
C GLU A 520 10.61 33.95 5.34
N SER A 521 9.68 34.71 4.74
CA SER A 521 8.47 34.14 4.15
C SER A 521 8.68 33.61 2.73
N SER A 522 9.73 34.06 2.03
CA SER A 522 10.06 33.67 0.65
C SER A 522 10.95 32.43 0.52
N LEU A 523 11.53 31.93 1.62
CA LEU A 523 12.27 30.65 1.63
C LEU A 523 11.36 29.43 1.83
N ARG A 524 10.07 29.65 2.13
CA ARG A 524 9.07 28.57 2.31
C ARG A 524 8.34 28.18 1.01
N SER A 525 8.58 28.87 -0.12
CA SER A 525 7.87 28.65 -1.38
C SER A 525 8.25 27.38 -2.14
N ASP A 526 9.29 26.66 -1.71
CA ASP A 526 9.83 25.52 -2.47
C ASP A 526 9.51 24.15 -1.85
N VAL A 527 8.70 24.09 -0.80
CA VAL A 527 8.27 22.83 -0.21
C VAL A 527 7.09 22.29 -1.02
N LEU A 528 7.35 21.25 -1.81
CA LEU A 528 6.29 20.56 -2.56
C LEU A 528 5.32 19.90 -1.59
N ILE A 529 4.06 20.32 -1.63
CA ILE A 529 3.02 19.79 -0.76
C ILE A 529 2.50 18.48 -1.36
N PRO A 530 2.53 17.36 -0.61
CA PRO A 530 1.97 16.10 -1.08
C PRO A 530 0.45 16.19 -1.11
N GLN A 531 -0.16 15.89 -2.26
CA GLN A 531 -1.60 15.96 -2.50
C GLN A 531 -2.28 14.59 -2.34
N LYS A 532 -1.62 13.52 -2.80
CA LYS A 532 -2.15 12.16 -2.73
C LYS A 532 -1.05 11.14 -2.46
N ILE A 533 -1.38 10.13 -1.65
CA ILE A 533 -0.49 9.04 -1.31
C ILE A 533 -1.16 7.72 -1.66
N THR A 534 -0.38 6.81 -2.21
CA THR A 534 -0.74 5.41 -2.35
C THR A 534 0.46 4.54 -2.01
N PHE A 535 0.24 3.34 -1.49
CA PHE A 535 1.33 2.43 -1.16
C PHE A 535 0.90 0.98 -1.33
N ASP A 536 1.87 0.13 -1.64
CA ASP A 536 1.74 -1.31 -1.73
C ASP A 536 2.74 -1.97 -0.77
N GLU A 537 2.85 -3.30 -0.78
CA GLU A 537 3.78 -4.06 0.06
C GLU A 537 5.26 -3.66 -0.10
N ARG A 538 5.63 -3.07 -1.25
CA ARG A 538 7.04 -2.80 -1.62
C ARG A 538 7.40 -1.33 -1.72
N LYS A 539 6.43 -0.46 -1.96
CA LYS A 539 6.70 0.95 -2.26
C LYS A 539 5.59 1.89 -1.83
N ILE A 540 5.97 3.12 -1.52
CA ILE A 540 5.09 4.27 -1.38
C ILE A 540 5.23 5.09 -2.66
N VAL A 541 4.13 5.68 -3.12
CA VAL A 541 4.12 6.68 -4.19
C VAL A 541 3.31 7.88 -3.72
N CYS A 542 3.91 9.07 -3.81
CA CYS A 542 3.28 10.34 -3.49
C CYS A 542 3.21 11.22 -4.74
N ALA A 543 2.06 11.85 -4.91
CA ALA A 543 1.82 12.88 -5.92
C ALA A 543 1.91 14.26 -5.25
N PHE A 544 2.69 15.14 -5.84
CA PHE A 544 2.89 16.51 -5.36
C PHE A 544 2.17 17.53 -6.22
N GLU A 545 2.03 18.73 -5.70
CA GLU A 545 1.62 19.89 -6.48
C GLU A 545 2.55 20.10 -7.70
N GLY A 546 1.96 20.44 -8.86
CA GLY A 546 2.70 20.56 -10.13
C GLY A 546 2.93 19.23 -10.87
N GLY A 547 2.23 18.15 -10.49
CA GLY A 547 2.21 16.89 -11.24
C GLY A 547 3.40 15.95 -11.00
N ARG A 548 4.39 16.36 -10.18
CA ARG A 548 5.55 15.55 -9.81
C ARG A 548 5.13 14.33 -8.99
N VAL A 549 5.70 13.17 -9.32
CA VAL A 549 5.45 11.91 -8.61
C VAL A 549 6.76 11.37 -8.06
N GLU A 550 6.80 11.01 -6.77
CA GLU A 550 7.96 10.35 -6.15
C GLU A 550 7.58 8.97 -5.63
N SER A 551 8.53 8.04 -5.70
CA SER A 551 8.38 6.68 -5.19
C SER A 551 9.47 6.33 -4.19
N TRP A 552 9.07 5.79 -3.04
CA TRP A 552 9.97 5.20 -2.04
C TRP A 552 9.88 3.69 -2.14
N ARG A 553 10.99 3.04 -2.46
CA ARG A 553 11.11 1.59 -2.61
C ARG A 553 11.77 0.95 -1.39
N PHE A 554 11.13 -0.07 -0.83
CA PHE A 554 11.59 -0.81 0.36
C PHE A 554 12.18 -2.19 0.01
N ASP A 555 12.25 -2.54 -1.28
CA ASP A 555 12.73 -3.84 -1.79
C ASP A 555 14.24 -3.93 -2.03
N ILE A 556 15.01 -2.99 -1.49
CA ILE A 556 16.49 -2.91 -1.55
C ILE A 556 17.14 -4.19 -1.00
#